data_AF-A0A833SMD3-F1
#
_entry.id   AF-A0A833SMD3-F1
#
_cell.length_a   1.000
_cell.length_b   1.000
_cell.length_c   1.000
_cell.angle_alpha   90.00
_cell.angle_beta   90.00
_cell.angle_gamma   90.00
#
_symmetry.space_group_name_H-M   'P 1'
#
loop_
_entity.id
_entity.type
_entity.pdbx_description
1 polymer ?
#
loop_
_entity_poly.entity_id
_entity_poly.type
_entity_poly.pdbx_seq_one_letter_code
_entity_poly.pdbx_strand_id
1 'polypeptide(L)'
;MYALEVVEHFEVDRSNYFTMSLEGVTHFTTEHSEFWTLDKWETEHSRFMKMLAIPFFQKYKMWKNFNMWKTSVRTFKMRNAKKALNERLFLLAPSLQSTLLALRSLCLDVTRLDLIHFSNRQTYSLRDFDLEQQKTRAQVTYQLAGFSAKSLQMCVKACDDVIDSFLVANKIAADHKMTFMERAALRKQCRTLTSFLRLVDFLTIDATIQLTVRSFQQLYAILAAGKAQLTGTPAPPAPVTQTNGKNPGKSGQASAAPPFTAIFAVSVEMDSATSALNATPNHDAWNGALQRALKEALRMVETPARHLGHESLAPYTTASAEDEGKDVWSVEQLNVALILNEDAKFSLLTNDIFVALDEAFEAVEEYMDVFSPFHQIYAENEGQVTHLMETYATAPWIFLGIRREVQIPKSVVH
;
A
#
# COMPACT_ATOMS: atom_id res chain seq x y z
N MET A 1 11.21 -32.73 -63.04
CA MET A 1 12.27 -33.14 -63.99
C MET A 1 12.52 -34.65 -63.95
N TYR A 2 12.86 -35.28 -62.82
CA TYR A 2 13.22 -36.71 -62.79
C TYR A 2 12.16 -37.66 -62.20
N ALA A 3 11.04 -37.13 -61.69
CA ALA A 3 9.84 -37.91 -61.36
C ALA A 3 8.81 -37.65 -62.46
N LEU A 4 8.90 -38.42 -63.54
CA LEU A 4 8.00 -38.34 -64.70
C LEU A 4 6.94 -39.44 -64.58
N GLU A 5 5.71 -39.14 -64.97
CA GLU A 5 4.61 -40.09 -65.06
C GLU A 5 4.21 -40.24 -66.53
N VAL A 6 3.95 -41.47 -66.96
CA VAL A 6 3.52 -41.73 -68.34
C VAL A 6 2.03 -41.43 -68.43
N VAL A 7 1.67 -40.53 -69.32
CA VAL A 7 0.32 -40.00 -69.48
C VAL A 7 -0.07 -40.08 -70.95
N GLU A 8 -1.35 -40.30 -71.26
CA GLU A 8 -1.84 -40.33 -72.65
C GLU A 8 -1.80 -38.94 -73.28
N HIS A 9 -1.58 -38.85 -74.60
CA HIS A 9 -1.29 -37.59 -75.29
C HIS A 9 -2.34 -36.48 -75.09
N PHE A 10 -3.61 -36.84 -74.86
CA PHE A 10 -4.68 -35.85 -74.67
C PHE A 10 -4.70 -35.22 -73.27
N GLU A 11 -4.06 -35.83 -72.27
CA GLU A 11 -3.99 -35.35 -70.89
C GLU A 11 -2.71 -34.53 -70.63
N VAL A 12 -1.87 -34.37 -71.66
CA VAL A 12 -0.61 -33.64 -71.58
C VAL A 12 -0.85 -32.14 -71.55
N ASP A 13 -0.22 -31.46 -70.59
CA ASP A 13 -0.14 -30.00 -70.58
C ASP A 13 0.73 -29.53 -71.76
N ARG A 14 0.08 -28.93 -72.76
CA ARG A 14 0.75 -28.43 -73.98
C ARG A 14 1.77 -27.33 -73.70
N SER A 15 1.73 -26.71 -72.51
CA SER A 15 2.69 -25.67 -72.11
C SER A 15 3.97 -26.24 -71.48
N ASN A 16 3.95 -27.49 -70.99
CA ASN A 16 5.08 -28.09 -70.28
C ASN A 16 4.98 -29.63 -70.31
N TYR A 17 5.70 -30.27 -71.24
CA TYR A 17 5.69 -31.73 -71.35
C TYR A 17 7.05 -32.30 -71.75
N PHE A 18 7.24 -33.59 -71.47
CA PHE A 18 8.45 -34.32 -71.79
C PHE A 18 8.13 -35.42 -72.81
N THR A 19 8.98 -35.60 -73.81
CA THR A 19 8.97 -36.78 -74.67
C THR A 19 10.24 -37.58 -74.45
N MET A 20 10.13 -38.90 -74.53
CA MET A 20 11.27 -39.82 -74.38
C MET A 20 11.36 -40.67 -75.63
N SER A 21 12.52 -40.64 -76.28
CA SER A 21 12.85 -41.43 -77.47
C SER A 21 14.09 -42.29 -77.20
N LEU A 22 14.45 -43.14 -78.17
CA LEU A 22 15.66 -43.96 -78.09
C LEU A 22 16.94 -43.12 -77.94
N GLU A 23 16.94 -41.89 -78.45
CA GLU A 23 18.11 -41.00 -78.45
C GLU A 23 18.18 -40.13 -77.18
N GLY A 24 17.05 -39.87 -76.52
CA GLY A 24 17.04 -39.04 -75.33
C GLY A 24 15.67 -38.54 -74.89
N VAL A 25 15.70 -37.61 -73.93
CA VAL A 25 14.52 -36.96 -73.35
C VAL A 25 14.50 -35.50 -73.78
N THR A 26 13.38 -35.03 -74.35
CA THR A 26 13.18 -33.64 -74.73
C THR A 26 12.12 -33.01 -73.83
N HIS A 27 12.46 -31.88 -73.21
CA HIS A 27 11.52 -31.05 -72.48
C HIS A 27 11.02 -29.94 -73.39
N PHE A 28 9.71 -29.87 -73.61
CA PHE A 28 9.06 -28.81 -74.36
C PHE A 28 8.43 -27.82 -73.38
N THR A 29 8.92 -26.59 -73.40
CA THR A 29 8.27 -25.43 -72.78
C THR A 29 7.68 -24.54 -73.86
N THR A 30 6.86 -23.56 -73.48
CA THR A 30 6.26 -22.59 -74.41
C THR A 30 7.27 -21.80 -75.23
N GLU A 31 8.51 -21.68 -74.77
CA GLU A 31 9.52 -20.80 -75.38
C GLU A 31 10.73 -21.54 -75.96
N HIS A 32 11.09 -22.71 -75.44
CA HIS A 32 12.26 -23.46 -75.87
C HIS A 32 12.12 -24.97 -75.62
N SER A 33 12.87 -25.75 -76.40
CA SER A 33 13.00 -27.20 -76.21
C SER A 33 14.41 -27.54 -75.73
N GLU A 34 14.53 -28.17 -74.56
CA GLU A 34 15.81 -28.66 -74.04
C GLU A 34 15.92 -30.17 -74.28
N PHE A 35 17.09 -30.62 -74.76
CA PHE A 35 17.34 -32.04 -75.06
C PHE A 35 18.45 -32.59 -74.17
N TRP A 36 18.21 -33.76 -73.57
CA TRP A 36 19.22 -34.56 -72.88
C TRP A 36 19.38 -35.90 -73.57
N THR A 37 20.63 -36.30 -73.82
CA THR A 37 20.91 -37.66 -74.29
C THR A 37 20.46 -38.68 -73.25
N LEU A 38 20.02 -39.85 -73.72
CA LEU A 38 19.50 -40.90 -72.84
C LEU A 38 20.52 -41.29 -71.75
N ASP A 39 21.79 -41.50 -72.13
CA ASP A 39 22.87 -41.85 -71.19
C ASP A 39 23.06 -40.81 -70.07
N LYS A 40 22.96 -39.52 -70.43
CA LYS A 40 23.10 -38.42 -69.47
C LYS A 40 21.89 -38.38 -68.55
N TRP A 41 20.69 -38.50 -69.10
CA TRP A 41 19.45 -38.50 -68.34
C TRP A 41 19.38 -39.70 -67.38
N GLU A 42 19.77 -40.90 -67.81
CA GLU A 42 19.82 -42.10 -66.97
C GLU A 42 20.81 -41.93 -65.81
N THR A 43 21.98 -41.36 -66.09
CA THR A 43 23.00 -41.08 -65.07
C THR A 43 22.48 -40.07 -64.04
N GLU A 44 21.85 -38.99 -64.48
CA GLU A 44 21.29 -37.95 -63.62
C GLU A 44 20.07 -38.46 -62.85
N HIS A 45 19.22 -39.27 -63.48
CA HIS A 45 18.09 -39.93 -62.84
C HIS A 45 18.55 -40.91 -61.75
N SER A 46 19.56 -41.75 -62.04
CA SER A 46 20.16 -42.66 -61.06
C SER A 46 20.75 -41.92 -59.86
N ARG A 47 21.47 -40.81 -60.11
CA ARG A 47 22.01 -39.94 -59.05
C ARG A 47 20.89 -39.28 -58.24
N PHE A 48 19.83 -38.81 -58.88
CA PHE A 48 18.68 -38.20 -58.23
C PHE A 48 17.92 -39.21 -57.34
N MET A 49 17.69 -40.42 -57.82
CA MET A 49 17.07 -41.48 -57.03
C MET A 49 17.94 -41.89 -55.83
N LYS A 50 19.27 -41.99 -56.01
CA LYS A 50 20.22 -42.20 -54.92
C LYS A 50 20.20 -41.06 -53.89
N MET A 51 20.07 -39.81 -54.36
CA MET A 51 19.93 -38.64 -53.47
C MET A 51 18.63 -38.71 -52.67
N LEU A 52 17.50 -39.04 -53.31
CA LEU A 52 16.21 -39.20 -52.61
C LEU A 52 16.22 -40.35 -51.59
N ALA A 53 17.07 -41.36 -51.78
CA ALA A 53 17.25 -42.46 -50.83
C ALA A 53 18.02 -42.05 -49.55
N ILE A 54 18.72 -40.91 -49.55
CA ILE A 54 19.38 -40.40 -48.35
C ILE A 54 18.30 -40.10 -47.29
N PRO A 55 18.44 -40.59 -46.03
CA PRO A 55 17.43 -40.45 -44.99
C PRO A 55 16.96 -39.02 -44.74
N PHE A 56 17.83 -38.04 -44.98
CA PHE A 56 17.48 -36.62 -44.93
C PHE A 56 16.36 -36.27 -45.91
N PHE A 57 16.48 -36.59 -47.21
CA PHE A 57 15.49 -36.21 -48.23
C PHE A 57 14.18 -36.99 -48.10
N GLN A 58 14.23 -38.26 -47.68
CA GLN A 58 13.04 -39.05 -47.37
C GLN A 58 12.21 -38.39 -46.26
N LYS A 59 12.87 -37.97 -45.18
CA LYS A 59 12.23 -37.34 -44.03
C LYS A 59 11.97 -35.85 -44.23
N TYR A 60 12.64 -35.19 -45.18
CA TYR A 60 12.59 -33.74 -45.38
C TYR A 60 11.17 -33.25 -45.66
N LYS A 61 10.38 -33.96 -46.49
CA LYS A 61 8.98 -33.56 -46.76
C LYS A 61 8.15 -33.55 -45.47
N MET A 62 8.24 -34.61 -44.67
CA MET A 62 7.53 -34.71 -43.39
C MET A 62 8.04 -33.68 -42.38
N TRP A 63 9.36 -33.52 -42.27
CA TRP A 63 10.02 -32.56 -41.38
C TRP A 63 9.68 -31.11 -41.74
N LYS A 64 9.70 -30.74 -43.02
CA LYS A 64 9.29 -29.42 -43.52
C LYS A 64 7.84 -29.13 -43.17
N ASN A 65 6.93 -30.06 -43.44
CA ASN A 65 5.51 -29.91 -43.11
C ASN A 65 5.30 -29.79 -41.60
N PHE A 66 5.96 -30.63 -40.79
CA PHE A 66 5.88 -30.57 -39.34
C PHE A 66 6.45 -29.26 -38.78
N ASN A 67 7.58 -28.78 -39.31
CA ASN A 67 8.17 -27.51 -38.89
C ASN A 67 7.31 -26.31 -39.30
N MET A 68 6.74 -26.34 -40.49
CA MET A 68 5.79 -25.31 -40.94
C MET A 68 4.56 -25.30 -40.02
N TRP A 69 3.96 -26.46 -39.76
CA TRP A 69 2.86 -26.60 -38.81
C TRP A 69 3.23 -26.09 -37.41
N LYS A 70 4.36 -26.56 -36.86
CA LYS A 70 4.87 -26.14 -35.54
C LYS A 70 5.08 -24.63 -35.46
N THR A 71 5.65 -24.03 -36.52
CA THR A 71 5.85 -22.59 -36.62
C THR A 71 4.50 -21.87 -36.66
N SER A 72 3.57 -22.31 -37.50
CA SER A 72 2.22 -21.74 -37.59
C SER A 72 1.46 -21.82 -36.27
N VAL A 73 1.52 -22.96 -35.57
CA VAL A 73 0.90 -23.14 -34.25
C VAL A 73 1.54 -22.21 -33.21
N ARG A 74 2.87 -22.10 -33.20
CA ARG A 74 3.58 -21.17 -32.28
C ARG A 74 3.18 -19.73 -32.56
N THR A 75 3.18 -19.31 -33.82
CA THR A 75 2.77 -17.97 -34.23
C THR A 75 1.31 -17.70 -33.87
N PHE A 76 0.43 -18.68 -34.05
CA PHE A 76 -0.98 -18.57 -33.65
C PHE A 76 -1.13 -18.41 -32.13
N LYS A 77 -0.48 -19.26 -31.33
CA LYS A 77 -0.49 -19.16 -29.86
C LYS A 77 0.08 -17.82 -29.40
N MET A 78 1.20 -17.38 -29.97
CA MET A 78 1.81 -16.08 -29.66
C MET A 78 0.89 -14.92 -30.01
N ARG A 79 0.24 -14.96 -31.18
CA ARG A 79 -0.73 -13.94 -31.59
C ARG A 79 -1.92 -13.86 -30.64
N ASN A 80 -2.45 -15.00 -30.21
CA ASN A 80 -3.57 -15.04 -29.27
C ASN A 80 -3.16 -14.50 -27.90
N ALA A 81 -1.98 -14.87 -27.40
CA ALA A 81 -1.44 -14.31 -26.15
C ALA A 81 -1.24 -12.79 -26.26
N LYS A 82 -0.64 -12.31 -27.36
CA LYS A 82 -0.47 -10.89 -27.63
C LYS A 82 -1.82 -10.15 -27.66
N LYS A 83 -2.83 -10.72 -28.31
CA LYS A 83 -4.18 -10.15 -28.35
C LYS A 83 -4.78 -10.07 -26.94
N ALA A 84 -4.74 -11.16 -26.18
CA ALA A 84 -5.26 -11.21 -24.82
C ALA A 84 -4.57 -10.20 -23.88
N LEU A 85 -3.24 -10.05 -24.00
CA LEU A 85 -2.49 -9.06 -23.22
C LEU A 85 -2.89 -7.64 -23.57
N ASN A 86 -2.97 -7.29 -24.87
CA ASN A 86 -3.37 -5.94 -25.28
C ASN A 86 -4.84 -5.61 -24.91
N GLU A 87 -5.71 -6.62 -24.83
CA GLU A 87 -7.11 -6.43 -24.44
C GLU A 87 -7.32 -6.30 -22.92
N ARG A 88 -6.49 -6.97 -22.09
CA ARG A 88 -6.72 -7.06 -20.64
C ARG A 88 -5.73 -6.28 -19.78
N LEU A 89 -4.53 -6.02 -20.28
CA LEU A 89 -3.47 -5.39 -19.48
C LEU A 89 -3.47 -3.88 -19.67
N PHE A 90 -3.95 -3.14 -18.66
CA PHE A 90 -4.02 -1.68 -18.69
C PHE A 90 -2.64 -1.01 -18.89
N LEU A 91 -1.56 -1.67 -18.46
CA LEU A 91 -0.19 -1.17 -18.63
C LEU A 91 0.25 -1.02 -20.09
N LEU A 92 -0.44 -1.67 -21.04
CA LEU A 92 -0.13 -1.56 -22.47
C LEU A 92 -0.87 -0.40 -23.15
N ALA A 93 -1.89 0.17 -22.50
CA ALA A 93 -2.60 1.34 -22.99
C ALA A 93 -1.90 2.60 -22.45
N PRO A 94 -1.31 3.47 -23.30
CA PRO A 94 -0.45 4.58 -22.83
C PRO A 94 -1.13 5.56 -21.86
N SER A 95 -2.40 5.90 -22.10
CA SER A 95 -3.20 6.80 -21.23
C SER A 95 -3.48 6.17 -19.86
N LEU A 96 -3.84 4.89 -19.82
CA LEU A 96 -4.09 4.16 -18.58
C LEU A 96 -2.79 3.85 -17.83
N GLN A 97 -1.71 3.53 -18.55
CA GLN A 97 -0.41 3.21 -17.96
C GLN A 97 0.18 4.41 -17.20
N SER A 98 0.26 5.56 -17.86
CA SER A 98 0.80 6.78 -17.26
C SER A 98 0.00 7.18 -16.01
N THR A 99 -1.32 7.08 -16.10
CA THR A 99 -2.23 7.32 -14.99
C THR A 99 -2.04 6.32 -13.85
N LEU A 100 -1.97 5.02 -14.13
CA LEU A 100 -1.79 3.97 -13.12
C LEU A 100 -0.47 4.13 -12.37
N LEU A 101 0.62 4.44 -13.08
CA LEU A 101 1.93 4.67 -12.46
C LEU A 101 1.92 5.92 -11.57
N ALA A 102 1.31 7.01 -12.04
CA ALA A 102 1.20 8.23 -11.26
C ALA A 102 0.26 8.07 -10.05
N LEU A 103 -0.84 7.32 -10.18
CA LEU A 103 -1.70 6.93 -9.06
C LEU A 103 -0.93 6.09 -8.05
N ARG A 104 -0.11 5.15 -8.51
CA ARG A 104 0.74 4.34 -7.62
C ARG A 104 1.73 5.20 -6.86
N SER A 105 2.35 6.21 -7.48
CA SER A 105 3.21 7.15 -6.75
C SER A 105 2.44 7.94 -5.70
N LEU A 106 1.24 8.41 -6.01
CA LEU A 106 0.40 9.12 -5.04
C LEU A 106 -0.01 8.22 -3.88
N CYS A 107 -0.35 6.96 -4.15
CA CYS A 107 -0.64 5.97 -3.12
C CYS A 107 0.55 5.78 -2.18
N LEU A 108 1.78 5.70 -2.73
CA LEU A 108 2.99 5.61 -1.91
C LEU A 108 3.21 6.86 -1.05
N ASP A 109 2.89 8.06 -1.55
CA ASP A 109 2.96 9.28 -0.75
C ASP A 109 1.95 9.25 0.42
N VAL A 110 0.74 8.72 0.19
CA VAL A 110 -0.27 8.52 1.26
C VAL A 110 0.21 7.54 2.32
N THR A 111 0.88 6.44 1.94
CA THR A 111 1.42 5.46 2.91
C THR A 111 2.55 6.01 3.79
N ARG A 112 3.07 7.20 3.49
CA ARG A 112 4.11 7.89 4.27
C ARG A 112 3.55 8.89 5.26
N LEU A 113 2.25 9.17 5.20
CA LEU A 113 1.59 9.95 6.23
C LEU A 113 1.55 9.14 7.52
N ASP A 114 1.38 9.82 8.64
CA ASP A 114 1.19 9.20 9.94
C ASP A 114 -0.16 9.69 10.47
N LEU A 115 -1.08 8.76 10.81
CA LEU A 115 -2.40 9.12 11.35
C LEU A 115 -2.32 9.64 12.79
N ILE A 116 -1.29 9.21 13.52
CA ILE A 116 -1.02 9.57 14.92
C ILE A 116 0.43 10.02 14.97
N HIS A 117 0.62 11.32 15.15
CA HIS A 117 1.96 11.92 15.16
C HIS A 117 2.45 12.13 16.60
N PHE A 118 3.74 11.86 16.79
CA PHE A 118 4.50 12.22 17.99
C PHE A 118 5.74 13.01 17.56
N SER A 119 5.95 14.18 18.15
CA SER A 119 7.15 14.97 17.90
C SER A 119 8.32 14.35 18.65
N ASN A 120 9.49 14.38 18.00
CA ASN A 120 10.70 13.85 18.61
C ASN A 120 11.09 14.73 19.81
N ARG A 121 11.39 14.07 20.94
CA ARG A 121 11.93 14.71 22.15
C ARG A 121 10.96 15.66 22.86
N GLN A 122 9.66 15.46 22.71
CA GLN A 122 8.65 16.17 23.46
C GLN A 122 7.90 15.22 24.39
N THR A 123 7.74 15.65 25.64
CA THR A 123 6.82 15.04 26.61
C THR A 123 5.45 15.66 26.43
N TYR A 124 4.42 14.83 26.26
CA TYR A 124 3.04 15.27 26.11
C TYR A 124 2.27 15.14 27.41
N SER A 125 1.66 16.24 27.87
CA SER A 125 0.50 16.14 28.77
C SER A 125 -0.71 15.64 27.98
N LEU A 126 -1.76 15.19 28.66
CA LEU A 126 -3.00 14.77 28.00
C LEU A 126 -3.59 15.88 27.12
N ARG A 127 -3.53 17.14 27.57
CA ARG A 127 -4.02 18.29 26.81
C ARG A 127 -3.14 18.56 25.59
N ASP A 128 -1.82 18.47 25.74
CA ASP A 128 -0.90 18.68 24.61
C ASP A 128 -1.04 17.58 23.57
N PHE A 129 -1.27 16.34 24.02
CA PHE A 129 -1.57 15.21 23.15
C PHE A 129 -2.84 15.45 22.33
N ASP A 130 -3.95 15.82 22.98
CA ASP A 130 -5.22 16.11 22.28
C ASP A 130 -5.06 17.25 21.25
N LEU A 131 -4.33 18.31 21.60
CA LEU A 131 -4.07 19.43 20.69
C LEU A 131 -3.22 19.00 19.48
N GLU A 132 -2.17 18.20 19.69
CA GLU A 132 -1.34 17.71 18.59
C GLU A 132 -2.09 16.71 17.71
N GLN A 133 -2.96 15.86 18.29
CA GLN A 133 -3.80 14.96 17.51
C GLN A 133 -4.84 15.72 16.68
N GLN A 134 -5.46 16.78 17.21
CA GLN A 134 -6.38 17.63 16.44
C GLN A 134 -5.68 18.30 15.26
N LYS A 135 -4.47 18.82 15.47
CA LYS A 135 -3.66 19.45 14.42
C LYS A 135 -3.24 18.44 13.34
N THR A 136 -2.74 17.29 13.75
CA THR A 136 -2.37 16.18 12.86
C THR A 136 -3.58 15.74 12.04
N ARG A 137 -4.72 15.56 12.69
CA ARG A 137 -5.98 15.19 12.03
C ARG A 137 -6.42 16.18 10.98
N ALA A 138 -6.38 17.48 11.28
CA ALA A 138 -6.74 18.52 10.32
C ALA A 138 -5.80 18.49 9.10
N GLN A 139 -4.49 18.33 9.33
CA GLN A 139 -3.48 18.25 8.28
C GLN A 139 -3.64 17.01 7.39
N VAL A 140 -3.78 15.83 7.98
CA VAL A 140 -3.92 14.57 7.25
C VAL A 140 -5.24 14.52 6.50
N THR A 141 -6.33 15.00 7.09
CA THR A 141 -7.64 15.08 6.41
C THR A 141 -7.54 15.96 5.16
N TYR A 142 -6.86 17.11 5.25
CA TYR A 142 -6.62 17.98 4.10
C TYR A 142 -5.79 17.28 3.01
N GLN A 143 -4.73 16.57 3.40
CA GLN A 143 -3.88 15.82 2.46
C GLN A 143 -4.62 14.67 1.79
N LEU A 144 -5.44 13.91 2.54
CA LEU A 144 -6.28 12.83 2.00
C LEU A 144 -7.35 13.36 1.05
N ALA A 145 -7.96 14.51 1.36
CA ALA A 145 -8.90 15.17 0.45
C ALA A 145 -8.21 15.63 -0.85
N GLY A 146 -7.01 16.21 -0.74
CA GLY A 146 -6.20 16.60 -1.90
C GLY A 146 -5.77 15.40 -2.76
N PHE A 147 -5.39 14.29 -2.11
CA PHE A 147 -5.10 13.01 -2.77
C PHE A 147 -6.32 12.49 -3.53
N SER A 148 -7.49 12.44 -2.89
CA SER A 148 -8.74 11.97 -3.51
C SER A 148 -9.11 12.82 -4.74
N ALA A 149 -9.09 14.15 -4.60
CA ALA A 149 -9.39 15.06 -5.72
C ALA A 149 -8.41 14.88 -6.88
N LYS A 150 -7.11 14.78 -6.61
CA LYS A 150 -6.08 14.56 -7.63
C LYS A 150 -6.22 13.20 -8.31
N SER A 151 -6.47 12.14 -7.52
CA SER A 151 -6.70 10.78 -8.01
C SER A 151 -7.92 10.74 -8.95
N LEU A 152 -9.02 11.38 -8.55
CA LEU A 152 -10.22 11.50 -9.36
C LEU A 152 -9.96 12.25 -10.67
N GLN A 153 -9.31 13.41 -10.62
CA GLN A 153 -8.98 14.20 -11.80
C GLN A 153 -8.15 13.38 -12.81
N MET A 154 -7.18 12.63 -12.32
CA MET A 154 -6.35 11.76 -13.16
C MET A 154 -7.16 10.63 -13.79
N CYS A 155 -8.09 10.02 -13.04
CA CYS A 155 -8.97 8.98 -13.58
C CYS A 155 -9.92 9.52 -14.66
N VAL A 156 -10.55 10.67 -14.43
CA VAL A 156 -11.44 11.32 -15.41
C VAL A 156 -10.67 11.61 -16.68
N LYS A 157 -9.51 12.27 -16.58
CA LYS A 157 -8.64 12.55 -17.73
C LYS A 157 -8.25 11.29 -18.49
N ALA A 158 -7.88 10.22 -17.79
CA ALA A 158 -7.51 8.96 -18.43
C ALA A 158 -8.69 8.30 -19.16
N CYS A 159 -9.89 8.37 -18.57
CA CYS A 159 -11.11 7.91 -19.21
C CYS A 159 -11.43 8.72 -20.47
N ASP A 160 -11.33 10.05 -20.40
CA ASP A 160 -11.50 10.95 -21.54
C ASP A 160 -10.51 10.63 -22.65
N ASP A 161 -9.21 10.55 -22.35
CA ASP A 161 -8.16 10.24 -23.32
C ASP A 161 -8.41 8.90 -24.05
N VAL A 162 -8.95 7.89 -23.35
CA VAL A 162 -9.32 6.60 -23.95
C VAL A 162 -10.54 6.71 -24.85
N ILE A 163 -11.58 7.42 -24.41
CA ILE A 163 -12.79 7.62 -25.22
C ILE A 163 -12.47 8.47 -26.45
N ASP A 164 -11.71 9.55 -26.30
CA ASP A 164 -11.29 10.41 -27.40
C ASP A 164 -10.44 9.65 -28.42
N SER A 165 -9.46 8.87 -27.95
CA SER A 165 -8.67 7.99 -28.82
C SER A 165 -9.55 7.00 -29.58
N PHE A 166 -10.57 6.44 -28.93
CA PHE A 166 -11.53 5.55 -29.56
C PHE A 166 -12.40 6.25 -30.61
N LEU A 167 -12.92 7.46 -30.31
CA LEU A 167 -13.74 8.24 -31.24
C LEU A 167 -12.93 8.65 -32.48
N VAL A 168 -11.68 9.09 -32.29
CA VAL A 168 -10.76 9.42 -33.39
C VAL A 168 -10.45 8.19 -34.25
N ALA A 169 -10.16 7.04 -33.63
CA ALA A 169 -9.85 5.81 -34.37
C ALA A 169 -11.03 5.32 -35.23
N ASN A 170 -12.27 5.51 -34.77
CA ASN A 170 -13.48 5.14 -35.49
C ASN A 170 -14.05 6.26 -36.37
N LYS A 171 -13.42 7.45 -36.39
CA LYS A 171 -13.87 8.63 -37.16
C LYS A 171 -15.31 9.06 -36.84
N ILE A 172 -15.72 8.91 -35.58
CA ILE A 172 -17.06 9.28 -35.12
C ILE A 172 -17.04 10.79 -34.81
N ALA A 173 -17.65 11.60 -35.68
CA ALA A 173 -17.83 13.03 -35.45
C ALA A 173 -18.99 13.30 -34.47
N ALA A 174 -18.96 14.43 -33.76
CA ALA A 174 -19.97 14.81 -32.76
C ALA A 174 -21.41 14.88 -33.32
N ASP A 175 -21.58 15.24 -34.60
CA ASP A 175 -22.89 15.31 -35.27
C ASP A 175 -23.36 13.96 -35.84
N HIS A 176 -22.56 12.89 -35.72
CA HIS A 176 -22.90 11.58 -36.23
C HIS A 176 -23.74 10.79 -35.21
N LYS A 177 -24.95 10.39 -35.61
CA LYS A 177 -25.76 9.45 -34.82
C LYS A 177 -25.08 8.09 -34.83
N MET A 178 -24.48 7.71 -33.70
CA MET A 178 -23.75 6.45 -33.56
C MET A 178 -24.57 5.24 -34.02
N THR A 179 -23.97 4.41 -34.85
CA THR A 179 -24.53 3.13 -35.30
C THR A 179 -24.63 2.14 -34.14
N PHE A 180 -25.44 1.09 -34.31
CA PHE A 180 -25.57 0.04 -33.29
C PHE A 180 -24.22 -0.63 -32.98
N MET A 181 -23.38 -0.88 -33.99
CA MET A 181 -22.06 -1.49 -33.79
C MET A 181 -21.10 -0.55 -33.04
N GLU A 182 -21.11 0.76 -33.34
CA GLU A 182 -20.30 1.74 -32.63
C GLU A 182 -20.74 1.89 -31.17
N ARG A 183 -22.05 1.90 -30.90
CA ARG A 183 -22.58 1.88 -29.52
C ARG A 183 -22.16 0.62 -28.76
N ALA A 184 -22.17 -0.54 -29.41
CA ALA A 184 -21.71 -1.79 -28.80
C ALA A 184 -20.20 -1.77 -28.51
N ALA A 185 -19.39 -1.22 -29.43
CA ALA A 185 -17.96 -1.06 -29.23
C ALA A 185 -17.63 -0.05 -28.12
N LEU A 186 -18.36 1.07 -28.04
CA LEU A 186 -18.24 2.05 -26.97
C LEU A 186 -18.55 1.41 -25.60
N ARG A 187 -19.63 0.64 -25.49
CA ARG A 187 -19.96 -0.11 -24.26
C ARG A 187 -18.82 -1.05 -23.84
N LYS A 188 -18.19 -1.75 -24.80
CA LYS A 188 -17.03 -2.61 -24.51
C LYS A 188 -15.86 -1.79 -23.93
N GLN A 189 -15.61 -0.58 -24.43
CA GLN A 189 -14.60 0.30 -23.86
C GLN A 189 -14.98 0.78 -22.46
N CYS A 190 -16.24 1.18 -22.24
CA CYS A 190 -16.74 1.54 -20.90
C CYS A 190 -16.60 0.41 -19.87
N ARG A 191 -16.77 -0.86 -20.26
CA ARG A 191 -16.50 -2.02 -19.38
C ARG A 191 -15.02 -2.15 -19.02
N THR A 192 -14.13 -1.85 -19.97
CA THR A 192 -12.69 -1.85 -19.75
C THR A 192 -12.29 -0.72 -18.80
N LEU A 193 -12.84 0.49 -19.00
CA LEU A 193 -12.65 1.64 -18.12
C LEU A 193 -13.19 1.37 -16.71
N THR A 194 -14.36 0.75 -16.61
CA THR A 194 -14.91 0.29 -15.32
C THR A 194 -13.92 -0.62 -14.60
N SER A 195 -13.37 -1.62 -15.29
CA SER A 195 -12.42 -2.56 -14.70
C SER A 195 -11.12 -1.87 -14.27
N PHE A 196 -10.70 -0.85 -15.01
CA PHE A 196 -9.60 0.03 -14.62
C PHE A 196 -9.92 0.83 -13.35
N LEU A 197 -11.10 1.45 -13.25
CA LEU A 197 -11.52 2.19 -12.05
C LEU A 197 -11.62 1.28 -10.81
N ARG A 198 -12.07 0.02 -10.98
CA ARG A 198 -12.00 -1.01 -9.91
C ARG A 198 -10.58 -1.21 -9.41
N LEU A 199 -9.61 -1.36 -10.33
CA LEU A 199 -8.22 -1.48 -9.95
C LEU A 199 -7.71 -0.23 -9.20
N VAL A 200 -8.11 0.97 -9.63
CA VAL A 200 -7.72 2.21 -8.94
C VAL A 200 -8.28 2.23 -7.51
N ASP A 201 -9.55 1.88 -7.31
CA ASP A 201 -10.13 1.80 -5.96
C ASP A 201 -9.44 0.75 -5.09
N PHE A 202 -9.05 -0.41 -5.66
CA PHE A 202 -8.24 -1.37 -4.91
C PHE A 202 -6.88 -0.79 -4.49
N LEU A 203 -6.23 0.00 -5.34
CA LEU A 203 -4.96 0.64 -5.00
C LEU A 203 -5.12 1.71 -3.91
N THR A 204 -6.20 2.49 -3.94
CA THR A 204 -6.45 3.49 -2.89
C THR A 204 -6.79 2.83 -1.56
N ILE A 205 -7.57 1.75 -1.57
CA ILE A 205 -7.88 0.94 -0.39
C ILE A 205 -6.62 0.29 0.19
N ASP A 206 -5.77 -0.31 -0.65
CA ASP A 206 -4.49 -0.88 -0.20
C ASP A 206 -3.59 0.18 0.45
N ALA A 207 -3.50 1.37 -0.16
CA ALA A 207 -2.70 2.48 0.38
C ALA A 207 -3.23 2.97 1.73
N THR A 208 -4.54 3.10 1.89
CA THR A 208 -5.14 3.55 3.15
C THR A 208 -5.06 2.49 4.25
N ILE A 209 -5.21 1.20 3.93
CA ILE A 209 -4.97 0.09 4.86
C ILE A 209 -3.51 0.12 5.33
N GLN A 210 -2.54 0.24 4.41
CA GLN A 210 -1.12 0.31 4.76
C GLN A 210 -0.80 1.52 5.65
N LEU A 211 -1.40 2.68 5.37
CA LEU A 211 -1.29 3.87 6.21
C LEU A 211 -1.79 3.61 7.64
N THR A 212 -2.98 3.02 7.78
CA THR A 212 -3.57 2.72 9.10
C THR A 212 -2.72 1.73 9.89
N VAL A 213 -2.38 0.59 9.29
CA VAL A 213 -1.59 -0.46 9.93
C VAL A 213 -0.23 0.09 10.35
N ARG A 214 0.46 0.83 9.48
CA ARG A 214 1.75 1.43 9.79
C ARG A 214 1.66 2.42 10.95
N SER A 215 0.63 3.28 10.98
CA SER A 215 0.45 4.27 12.04
C SER A 215 0.21 3.60 13.39
N PHE A 216 -0.59 2.54 13.43
CA PHE A 216 -0.86 1.78 14.65
C PHE A 216 0.38 1.00 15.11
N GLN A 217 1.16 0.44 14.18
CA GLN A 217 2.44 -0.20 14.48
C GLN A 217 3.47 0.77 15.06
N GLN A 218 3.55 2.00 14.52
CA GLN A 218 4.41 3.05 15.07
C GLN A 218 3.98 3.43 16.48
N LEU A 219 2.68 3.60 16.75
CA LEU A 219 2.16 3.86 18.08
C LEU A 219 2.51 2.72 19.06
N TYR A 220 2.30 1.46 18.66
CA TYR A 220 2.68 0.30 19.46
C TYR A 220 4.19 0.29 19.75
N ALA A 221 5.02 0.51 18.73
CA ALA A 221 6.47 0.53 18.88
C ALA A 221 6.94 1.65 19.84
N ILE A 222 6.26 2.79 19.81
CA ILE A 222 6.48 3.91 20.73
C ILE A 222 6.16 3.52 22.18
N LEU A 223 5.02 2.87 22.42
CA LEU A 223 4.61 2.41 23.75
C LEU A 223 5.54 1.31 24.28
N ALA A 224 5.84 0.31 23.45
CA ALA A 224 6.70 -0.80 23.80
C ALA A 224 8.18 -0.38 24.03
N ALA A 225 8.65 0.66 23.35
CA ALA A 225 10.01 1.18 23.53
C ALA A 225 10.29 1.66 24.96
N GLY A 226 9.27 2.16 25.68
CA GLY A 226 9.40 2.54 27.09
C GLY A 226 9.79 1.34 27.98
N LYS A 227 9.16 0.18 27.75
CA LYS A 227 9.41 -1.06 28.51
C LYS A 227 10.78 -1.68 28.23
N ALA A 228 11.22 -1.70 26.97
CA ALA A 228 12.50 -2.29 26.58
C ALA A 228 13.70 -1.63 27.28
N GLN A 229 13.55 -0.37 27.71
CA GLN A 229 14.59 0.37 28.40
C GLN A 229 14.56 0.18 29.92
N LEU A 230 13.37 0.02 30.53
CA LEU A 230 13.22 -0.35 31.95
C LEU A 230 13.88 -1.72 32.25
N THR A 231 13.85 -2.63 31.28
CA THR A 231 14.38 -4.00 31.41
C THR A 231 15.86 -4.16 31.03
N GLY A 232 16.57 -3.08 30.68
CA GLY A 232 18.02 -3.09 30.52
C GLY A 232 18.57 -4.08 29.47
N THR A 233 17.82 -4.40 28.42
CA THR A 233 18.36 -5.22 27.31
C THR A 233 18.77 -4.30 26.15
N PRO A 234 20.07 -4.07 25.88
CA PRO A 234 20.48 -3.40 24.66
C PRO A 234 20.18 -4.33 23.50
N ALA A 235 19.27 -3.91 22.61
CA ALA A 235 19.02 -4.60 21.35
C ALA A 235 20.36 -4.78 20.58
N PRO A 236 20.58 -5.94 19.94
CA PRO A 236 21.84 -6.23 19.27
C PRO A 236 22.09 -5.22 18.15
N PRO A 237 23.31 -4.66 18.02
CA PRO A 237 23.63 -3.80 16.91
C PRO A 237 23.56 -4.62 15.61
N ALA A 238 22.81 -4.10 14.64
CA ALA A 238 22.89 -4.57 13.25
C ALA A 238 24.38 -4.57 12.79
N PRO A 239 24.79 -5.53 11.96
CA PRO A 239 26.20 -5.75 11.63
C PRO A 239 26.76 -4.54 10.87
N VAL A 240 27.67 -3.82 11.53
CA VAL A 240 28.51 -2.80 10.92
C VAL A 240 29.60 -3.50 10.12
N THR A 241 29.51 -3.39 8.80
CA THR A 241 30.55 -3.81 7.85
C THR A 241 31.84 -3.08 8.18
N GLN A 242 32.87 -3.84 8.55
CA GLN A 242 34.22 -3.33 8.77
C GLN A 242 34.82 -2.88 7.43
N THR A 243 35.24 -1.62 7.33
CA THR A 243 36.29 -1.21 6.40
C THR A 243 37.36 -0.46 7.16
N ASN A 244 38.54 -1.08 7.25
CA ASN A 244 39.77 -0.58 7.85
C ASN A 244 40.26 0.72 7.20
N GLY A 245 40.67 1.69 8.03
CA GLY A 245 41.43 2.87 7.59
C GLY A 245 42.02 3.65 8.78
N LYS A 246 43.34 3.57 8.95
CA LYS A 246 44.18 4.19 10.00
C LYS A 246 44.06 5.72 10.08
N ASN A 247 43.95 6.26 11.31
CA ASN A 247 44.91 7.23 11.91
C ASN A 247 44.41 7.75 13.28
N PRO A 248 45.29 7.97 14.28
CA PRO A 248 44.90 8.49 15.60
C PRO A 248 45.18 10.00 15.73
N GLY A 249 44.30 10.73 16.42
CA GLY A 249 44.63 12.00 17.07
C GLY A 249 43.60 13.12 16.91
N LYS A 250 42.66 13.22 17.86
CA LYS A 250 42.41 14.42 18.72
C LYS A 250 41.09 14.26 19.46
N SER A 251 41.20 14.28 20.79
CA SER A 251 40.12 14.34 21.76
C SER A 251 39.33 15.65 21.63
N GLY A 252 38.08 15.54 21.15
CA GLY A 252 37.05 16.54 21.36
C GLY A 252 35.92 15.88 22.15
N GLN A 253 35.73 16.30 23.40
CA GLN A 253 34.57 15.96 24.21
C GLN A 253 33.31 16.51 23.52
N ALA A 254 32.58 15.65 22.81
CA ALA A 254 31.19 15.88 22.49
C ALA A 254 30.36 15.19 23.59
N SER A 255 29.61 15.97 24.36
CA SER A 255 28.71 15.41 25.36
C SER A 255 27.70 14.49 24.66
N ALA A 256 27.66 13.24 25.10
CA ALA A 256 26.63 12.30 24.71
C ALA A 256 25.29 12.84 25.22
N ALA A 257 24.41 13.23 24.30
CA ALA A 257 23.03 13.56 24.63
C ALA A 257 22.38 12.36 25.35
N PRO A 258 21.52 12.57 26.35
CA PRO A 258 20.91 11.45 27.07
C PRO A 258 20.06 10.62 26.08
N PRO A 259 20.11 9.29 26.16
CA PRO A 259 19.21 8.44 25.41
C PRO A 259 17.84 8.51 26.10
N PHE A 260 16.77 8.65 25.31
CA PHE A 260 15.36 8.66 25.74
C PHE A 260 14.76 10.03 26.10
N THR A 261 13.57 10.27 25.55
CA THR A 261 12.66 11.32 26.00
C THR A 261 11.32 10.63 26.26
N ALA A 262 10.85 10.70 27.51
CA ALA A 262 9.54 10.18 27.87
C ALA A 262 8.48 10.85 26.99
N ILE A 263 7.50 10.07 26.52
CA ILE A 263 6.52 10.56 25.55
C ILE A 263 5.28 11.08 26.27
N PHE A 264 4.91 10.48 27.40
CA PHE A 264 3.78 10.93 28.21
C PHE A 264 4.24 11.47 29.55
N ALA A 265 3.63 12.57 29.97
CA ALA A 265 3.83 13.17 31.28
C ALA A 265 2.66 12.77 32.20
N VAL A 266 3.01 12.23 33.37
CA VAL A 266 2.08 11.87 34.44
C VAL A 266 2.57 12.56 35.72
N SER A 267 1.71 13.35 36.35
CA SER A 267 1.95 13.91 37.68
C SER A 267 1.41 12.97 38.75
N VAL A 268 2.09 12.86 39.88
CA VAL A 268 1.57 12.17 41.06
C VAL A 268 1.02 13.23 42.00
N GLU A 269 -0.29 13.24 42.19
CA GLU A 269 -0.99 14.18 43.06
C GLU A 269 -1.63 13.43 44.23
N MET A 270 -1.64 14.07 45.39
CA MET A 270 -2.31 13.55 46.58
C MET A 270 -3.77 13.96 46.55
N ASP A 271 -4.67 12.99 46.59
CA ASP A 271 -6.10 13.28 46.66
C ASP A 271 -6.47 13.79 48.07
N SER A 272 -6.96 15.03 48.12
CA SER A 272 -7.40 15.72 49.35
C SER A 272 -8.50 14.98 50.13
N ALA A 273 -9.26 14.09 49.48
CA ALA A 273 -10.36 13.37 50.12
C ALA A 273 -9.95 11.99 50.66
N THR A 274 -9.06 11.28 49.97
CA THR A 274 -8.70 9.89 50.30
C THR A 274 -7.31 9.72 50.87
N SER A 275 -6.47 10.77 50.85
CA SER A 275 -5.04 10.67 51.20
C SER A 275 -4.35 9.53 50.44
N ALA A 276 -4.76 9.28 49.20
CA ALA A 276 -4.13 8.31 48.33
C ALA A 276 -3.28 9.05 47.29
N LEU A 277 -2.10 8.51 46.99
CA LEU A 277 -1.27 8.95 45.88
C LEU A 277 -1.93 8.47 44.59
N ASN A 278 -2.34 9.39 43.72
CA ASN A 278 -2.94 9.06 42.43
C ASN A 278 -2.12 9.64 41.29
N ALA A 279 -1.98 8.88 40.21
CA ALA A 279 -1.46 9.38 38.95
C ALA A 279 -2.52 10.25 38.26
N THR A 280 -2.22 11.53 38.04
CA THR A 280 -3.00 12.46 37.23
C THR A 280 -2.20 12.80 35.97
N PRO A 281 -2.71 12.55 34.74
CA PRO A 281 -3.96 11.88 34.39
C PRO A 281 -3.93 10.38 34.72
N ASN A 282 -5.07 9.83 35.12
CA ASN A 282 -5.21 8.41 35.46
C ASN A 282 -5.18 7.53 34.20
N HIS A 283 -5.07 6.21 34.43
CA HIS A 283 -5.11 5.20 33.37
C HIS A 283 -6.33 5.35 32.46
N ASP A 284 -7.53 5.50 33.03
CA ASP A 284 -8.79 5.67 32.28
C ASP A 284 -8.76 6.89 31.34
N ALA A 285 -8.16 8.00 31.75
CA ALA A 285 -8.07 9.21 30.93
C ALA A 285 -7.18 8.99 29.71
N TRP A 286 -6.03 8.34 29.88
CA TRP A 286 -5.13 7.99 28.77
C TRP A 286 -5.73 6.92 27.86
N ASN A 287 -6.38 5.90 28.44
CA ASN A 287 -7.08 4.87 27.67
C ASN A 287 -8.20 5.49 26.82
N GLY A 288 -9.02 6.36 27.42
CA GLY A 288 -10.07 7.10 26.71
C GLY A 288 -9.54 8.03 25.60
N ALA A 289 -8.41 8.70 25.83
CA ALA A 289 -7.78 9.55 24.83
C ALA A 289 -7.22 8.72 23.65
N LEU A 290 -6.56 7.60 23.93
CA LEU A 290 -6.02 6.70 22.91
C LEU A 290 -7.15 6.07 22.09
N GLN A 291 -8.20 5.57 22.76
CA GLN A 291 -9.36 4.98 22.08
C GLN A 291 -10.06 5.99 21.17
N ARG A 292 -10.14 7.26 21.59
CA ARG A 292 -10.67 8.35 20.76
C ARG A 292 -9.76 8.61 19.57
N ALA A 293 -8.44 8.72 19.77
CA ALA A 293 -7.48 8.93 18.69
C ALA A 293 -7.52 7.80 17.64
N LEU A 294 -7.59 6.53 18.07
CA LEU A 294 -7.68 5.37 17.16
C LEU A 294 -9.00 5.38 16.37
N LYS A 295 -10.13 5.69 17.01
CA LYS A 295 -11.44 5.82 16.32
C LYS A 295 -11.44 6.98 15.32
N GLU A 296 -10.85 8.12 15.68
CA GLU A 296 -10.72 9.26 14.78
C GLU A 296 -9.78 8.96 13.60
N ALA A 297 -8.71 8.20 13.82
CA ALA A 297 -7.81 7.73 12.76
C ALA A 297 -8.54 6.87 11.71
N LEU A 298 -9.37 5.93 12.15
CA LEU A 298 -10.20 5.12 11.24
C LEU A 298 -11.20 6.00 10.47
N ARG A 299 -11.85 6.96 11.13
CA ARG A 299 -12.79 7.87 10.48
C ARG A 299 -12.13 8.76 9.41
N MET A 300 -10.89 9.21 9.62
CA MET A 300 -10.14 9.98 8.61
C MET A 300 -9.96 9.18 7.32
N VAL A 301 -9.69 7.89 7.45
CA VAL A 301 -9.45 6.98 6.32
C VAL A 301 -10.74 6.64 5.54
N GLU A 302 -11.91 6.68 6.19
CA GLU A 302 -13.21 6.47 5.54
C GLU A 302 -13.73 7.71 4.78
N THR A 303 -13.20 8.90 5.07
CA THR A 303 -13.70 10.17 4.53
C THR A 303 -13.55 10.35 3.00
N PRO A 304 -12.53 9.79 2.29
CA PRO A 304 -12.41 9.93 0.84
C PRO A 304 -13.55 9.25 0.07
N ALA A 305 -14.19 9.99 -0.85
CA ALA A 305 -15.16 9.41 -1.77
C ALA A 305 -14.48 8.41 -2.73
N ARG A 306 -15.15 7.28 -2.98
CA ARG A 306 -14.64 6.25 -3.89
C ARG A 306 -14.81 6.64 -5.34
N HIS A 307 -13.93 6.12 -6.21
CA HIS A 307 -13.96 6.46 -7.64
C HIS A 307 -15.16 5.78 -8.33
N LEU A 308 -15.39 4.50 -8.02
CA LEU A 308 -16.62 3.80 -8.40
C LEU A 308 -17.80 4.35 -7.60
N GLY A 309 -18.67 5.08 -8.29
CA GLY A 309 -19.83 5.74 -7.70
C GLY A 309 -19.71 7.26 -7.65
N HIS A 310 -18.55 7.83 -8.00
CA HIS A 310 -18.41 9.28 -8.12
C HIS A 310 -19.17 9.81 -9.35
N GLU A 311 -19.87 10.93 -9.19
CA GLU A 311 -20.74 11.52 -10.24
C GLU A 311 -19.98 11.81 -11.53
N SER A 312 -18.74 12.30 -11.44
CA SER A 312 -17.90 12.61 -12.61
C SER A 312 -17.49 11.38 -13.43
N LEU A 313 -17.54 10.17 -12.84
CA LEU A 313 -17.19 8.92 -13.51
C LEU A 313 -18.43 8.10 -13.92
N ALA A 314 -19.63 8.59 -13.59
CA ALA A 314 -20.90 7.97 -14.00
C ALA A 314 -21.04 7.78 -15.53
N PRO A 315 -20.60 8.72 -16.40
CA PRO A 315 -20.70 8.55 -17.85
C PRO A 315 -19.98 7.29 -18.38
N TYR A 316 -18.90 6.87 -17.72
CA TYR A 316 -18.09 5.72 -18.16
C TYR A 316 -18.53 4.39 -17.50
N THR A 317 -19.31 4.44 -16.42
CA THR A 317 -19.64 3.27 -15.58
C THR A 317 -21.10 2.83 -15.69
N THR A 318 -22.02 3.75 -15.98
CA THR A 318 -23.47 3.49 -16.12
C THR A 318 -23.81 2.37 -17.11
N ALA A 319 -23.23 2.41 -18.30
CA ALA A 319 -23.48 1.40 -19.34
C ALA A 319 -23.01 -0.02 -18.96
N SER A 320 -22.08 -0.12 -18.01
CA SER A 320 -21.58 -1.40 -17.48
C SER A 320 -22.42 -1.85 -16.28
N ALA A 321 -22.88 -0.92 -15.44
CA ALA A 321 -23.71 -1.19 -14.28
C ALA A 321 -25.12 -1.72 -14.64
N GLU A 322 -25.67 -1.29 -15.79
CA GLU A 322 -26.92 -1.81 -16.33
C GLU A 322 -26.83 -3.30 -16.76
N ASP A 323 -25.63 -3.78 -17.09
CA ASP A 323 -25.42 -5.08 -17.74
C ASP A 323 -24.93 -6.16 -16.75
N GLU A 324 -24.12 -5.78 -15.76
CA GLU A 324 -23.63 -6.68 -14.70
C GLU A 324 -24.55 -6.73 -13.46
N GLY A 325 -25.55 -5.84 -13.38
CA GLY A 325 -26.44 -5.68 -12.22
C GLY A 325 -25.79 -4.89 -11.08
N LYS A 326 -26.54 -3.98 -10.43
CA LYS A 326 -26.03 -3.03 -9.43
C LYS A 326 -25.33 -3.69 -8.21
N ASP A 327 -25.67 -4.92 -7.85
CA ASP A 327 -25.15 -5.57 -6.63
C ASP A 327 -23.68 -6.01 -6.75
N VAL A 328 -23.20 -6.32 -7.96
CA VAL A 328 -21.77 -6.63 -8.22
C VAL A 328 -20.86 -5.41 -7.91
N TRP A 329 -21.47 -4.23 -7.78
CA TRP A 329 -20.82 -2.94 -7.65
C TRP A 329 -20.96 -2.37 -6.23
N SER A 330 -21.54 -3.12 -5.29
CA SER A 330 -21.89 -2.60 -3.99
C SER A 330 -20.66 -2.02 -3.28
N VAL A 331 -20.61 -0.70 -3.27
CA VAL A 331 -19.60 0.13 -2.60
C VAL A 331 -19.51 -0.23 -1.11
N GLU A 332 -20.56 -0.79 -0.54
CA GLU A 332 -20.64 -1.23 0.86
C GLU A 332 -19.67 -2.37 1.20
N GLN A 333 -19.37 -3.30 0.28
CA GLN A 333 -18.52 -4.48 0.58
C GLN A 333 -17.02 -4.17 0.68
N LEU A 334 -16.57 -3.01 0.20
CA LEU A 334 -15.16 -2.62 0.17
C LEU A 334 -14.80 -1.57 1.26
N ASN A 335 -15.58 -1.49 2.35
CA ASN A 335 -15.28 -0.55 3.43
C ASN A 335 -13.96 -0.91 4.13
N VAL A 336 -13.01 0.02 4.15
CA VAL A 336 -11.70 -0.13 4.81
C VAL A 336 -11.86 -0.52 6.28
N ALA A 337 -12.81 0.08 7.01
CA ALA A 337 -13.04 -0.27 8.41
C ALA A 337 -13.57 -1.70 8.58
N LEU A 338 -14.42 -2.18 7.67
CA LEU A 338 -14.88 -3.58 7.69
C LEU A 338 -13.71 -4.53 7.40
N ILE A 339 -12.90 -4.23 6.38
CA ILE A 339 -11.72 -5.03 6.03
C ILE A 339 -10.73 -5.11 7.19
N LEU A 340 -10.49 -4.00 7.87
CA LEU A 340 -9.59 -3.95 9.04
C LEU A 340 -10.17 -4.70 10.24
N ASN A 341 -11.48 -4.59 10.50
CA ASN A 341 -12.13 -5.30 11.60
C ASN A 341 -12.18 -6.82 11.38
N GLU A 342 -12.23 -7.29 10.14
CA GLU A 342 -12.15 -8.73 9.82
C GLU A 342 -10.71 -9.26 9.91
N ASP A 343 -9.69 -8.40 9.88
CA ASP A 343 -8.30 -8.81 10.00
C ASP A 343 -7.92 -9.10 11.46
N ALA A 344 -7.69 -10.38 11.75
CA ALA A 344 -7.22 -10.85 13.04
C ALA A 344 -5.89 -10.20 13.45
N LYS A 345 -4.98 -9.92 12.51
CA LYS A 345 -3.68 -9.29 12.83
C LYS A 345 -3.85 -7.85 13.27
N PHE A 346 -4.75 -7.11 12.64
CA PHE A 346 -5.06 -5.73 13.03
C PHE A 346 -5.77 -5.66 14.38
N SER A 347 -6.68 -6.62 14.63
CA SER A 347 -7.33 -6.76 15.93
C SER A 347 -6.33 -7.07 17.05
N LEU A 348 -5.37 -7.98 16.80
CA LEU A 348 -4.26 -8.26 17.73
C LEU A 348 -3.41 -7.02 18.00
N LEU A 349 -3.00 -6.30 16.94
CA LEU A 349 -2.23 -5.05 17.08
C LEU A 349 -2.96 -4.01 17.94
N THR A 350 -4.28 -3.87 17.75
CA THR A 350 -5.09 -2.94 18.54
C THR A 350 -5.11 -3.34 20.02
N ASN A 351 -5.23 -4.63 20.33
CA ASN A 351 -5.15 -5.13 21.70
C ASN A 351 -3.75 -4.95 22.29
N ASP A 352 -2.70 -5.23 21.52
CA ASP A 352 -1.30 -5.09 21.96
C ASP A 352 -0.96 -3.64 22.34
N ILE A 353 -1.57 -2.65 21.67
CA ILE A 353 -1.45 -1.22 22.03
C ILE A 353 -2.00 -0.95 23.43
N PHE A 354 -3.19 -1.49 23.75
CA PHE A 354 -3.79 -1.28 25.08
C PHE A 354 -3.07 -2.08 26.15
N VAL A 355 -2.64 -3.32 25.87
CA VAL A 355 -1.80 -4.10 26.80
C VAL A 355 -0.49 -3.36 27.11
N ALA A 356 0.16 -2.76 26.11
CA ALA A 356 1.38 -1.98 26.34
C ALA A 356 1.13 -0.72 27.19
N LEU A 357 -0.08 -0.13 27.11
CA LEU A 357 -0.48 0.98 27.97
C LEU A 357 -0.73 0.51 29.41
N ASP A 358 -1.44 -0.61 29.59
CA ASP A 358 -1.73 -1.22 30.89
C ASP A 358 -0.42 -1.55 31.63
N GLU A 359 0.50 -2.24 30.95
CA GLU A 359 1.83 -2.56 31.48
C GLU A 359 2.64 -1.31 31.86
N ALA A 360 2.49 -0.20 31.12
CA ALA A 360 3.17 1.06 31.43
C ALA A 360 2.61 1.71 32.70
N PHE A 361 1.30 1.62 32.93
CA PHE A 361 0.67 2.12 34.15
C PHE A 361 0.93 1.22 35.36
N GLU A 362 0.97 -0.10 35.19
CA GLU A 362 1.43 -1.03 36.24
C GLU A 362 2.83 -0.66 36.74
N ALA A 363 3.76 -0.30 35.83
CA ALA A 363 5.09 0.16 36.20
C ALA A 363 5.10 1.52 36.93
N VAL A 364 4.14 2.40 36.62
CA VAL A 364 3.95 3.67 37.34
C VAL A 364 3.42 3.41 38.75
N GLU A 365 2.45 2.51 38.90
CA GLU A 365 1.91 2.12 40.21
C GLU A 365 2.98 1.46 41.09
N GLU A 366 3.78 0.54 40.54
CA GLU A 366 4.93 -0.06 41.24
C GLU A 366 5.95 0.99 41.69
N TYR A 367 6.18 2.03 40.86
CA TYR A 367 7.05 3.14 41.24
C TYR A 367 6.41 4.04 42.31
N MET A 368 5.09 4.23 42.29
CA MET A 368 4.36 5.00 43.30
C MET A 368 4.41 4.33 44.68
N ASP A 369 4.44 3.00 44.75
CA ASP A 369 4.58 2.25 46.00
C ASP A 369 5.87 2.60 46.76
N VAL A 370 6.94 3.00 46.06
CA VAL A 370 8.20 3.47 46.67
C VAL A 370 7.97 4.72 47.55
N PHE A 371 6.97 5.55 47.21
CA PHE A 371 6.62 6.76 47.95
C PHE A 371 5.60 6.53 49.08
N SER A 372 4.99 5.34 49.14
CA SER A 372 3.99 4.99 50.16
C SER A 372 4.48 5.17 51.61
N PRO A 373 5.71 4.77 51.99
CA PRO A 373 6.20 4.99 53.36
C PRO A 373 6.36 6.48 53.71
N PHE A 374 6.82 7.30 52.76
CA PHE A 374 6.96 8.74 52.96
C PHE A 374 5.60 9.43 53.05
N HIS A 375 4.63 8.92 52.30
CA HIS A 375 3.25 9.39 52.36
C HIS A 375 2.61 9.10 53.72
N GLN A 376 2.80 7.90 54.28
CA GLN A 376 2.32 7.58 55.64
C GLN A 376 2.91 8.53 56.68
N ILE A 377 4.21 8.81 56.60
CA ILE A 377 4.89 9.77 57.50
C ILE A 377 4.30 11.18 57.34
N TYR A 378 4.04 11.63 56.11
CA TYR A 378 3.42 12.94 55.88
C TYR A 378 2.01 13.03 56.49
N ALA A 379 1.17 12.02 56.28
CA ALA A 379 -0.19 11.97 56.82
C ALA A 379 -0.21 11.94 58.36
N GLU A 380 0.70 11.16 58.98
CA GLU A 380 0.88 11.16 60.43
C GLU A 380 1.31 12.53 60.96
N ASN A 381 2.23 13.20 60.25
CA ASN A 381 2.73 14.53 60.64
C ASN A 381 1.66 15.63 60.49
N GLU A 382 0.81 15.58 59.47
CA GLU A 382 -0.29 16.54 59.29
C GLU A 382 -1.30 16.48 60.44
N GLY A 383 -1.64 15.26 60.90
CA GLY A 383 -2.46 15.06 62.09
C GLY A 383 -1.80 15.56 63.38
N GLN A 384 -0.47 15.51 63.47
CA GLN A 384 0.26 16.07 64.61
C GLN A 384 0.38 17.60 64.56
N VAL A 385 0.51 18.21 63.38
CA VAL A 385 0.59 19.68 63.22
C VAL A 385 -0.70 20.36 63.66
N THR A 386 -1.86 19.79 63.32
CA THR A 386 -3.17 20.30 63.77
C THR A 386 -3.31 20.20 65.29
N HIS A 387 -2.91 19.06 65.87
CA HIS A 387 -2.87 18.88 67.33
C HIS A 387 -1.87 19.85 68.01
N LEU A 388 -0.69 20.07 67.44
CA LEU A 388 0.30 21.03 67.94
C LEU A 388 -0.24 22.45 67.89
N MET A 389 -0.91 22.86 66.80
CA MET A 389 -1.54 24.19 66.71
C MET A 389 -2.62 24.41 67.79
N GLU A 390 -3.48 23.43 68.06
CA GLU A 390 -4.47 23.52 69.15
C GLU A 390 -3.81 23.58 70.54
N THR A 391 -2.73 22.81 70.72
CA THR A 391 -1.97 22.79 71.97
C THR A 391 -1.25 24.14 72.22
N TYR A 392 -0.70 24.77 71.18
CA TYR A 392 -0.08 26.10 71.29
C TYR A 392 -1.09 27.25 71.38
N ALA A 393 -2.31 27.09 70.83
CA ALA A 393 -3.40 28.06 70.98
C ALA A 393 -3.97 28.10 72.40
N THR A 394 -3.89 26.98 73.13
CA THR A 394 -4.38 26.84 74.51
C THR A 394 -3.26 26.93 75.57
N ALA A 395 -1.99 27.01 75.15
CA ALA A 395 -0.85 27.11 76.04
C ALA A 395 -0.84 28.46 76.80
N PRO A 396 -0.73 28.46 78.14
CA PRO A 396 -0.57 29.68 78.91
C PRO A 396 0.71 30.42 78.51
N TRP A 397 0.64 31.75 78.37
CA TRP A 397 1.75 32.67 78.01
C TRP A 397 3.05 32.52 78.82
N ILE A 398 3.02 31.77 79.92
CA ILE A 398 4.19 31.40 80.74
C ILE A 398 5.16 30.49 79.97
N PHE A 399 4.67 29.70 79.01
CA PHE A 399 5.49 28.77 78.22
C PHE A 399 6.33 29.46 77.13
N LEU A 400 5.96 30.69 76.73
CA LEU A 400 6.66 31.50 75.70
C LEU A 400 7.75 32.43 76.27
N GLY A 401 8.10 32.31 77.56
CA GLY A 401 9.22 33.05 78.15
C GLY A 401 9.02 34.55 78.30
N ILE A 402 7.79 35.07 78.23
CA ILE A 402 7.50 36.50 78.46
C ILE A 402 7.19 36.70 79.95
N ARG A 403 8.22 37.03 80.74
CA ARG A 403 8.07 37.53 82.12
C ARG A 403 7.33 38.88 82.09
N ARG A 404 6.09 38.94 82.56
CA ARG A 404 5.48 40.19 83.05
C ARG A 404 5.96 40.42 84.47
N GLU A 405 7.01 41.20 84.64
CA GLU A 405 7.13 42.05 85.83
C GLU A 405 6.44 43.37 85.50
N VAL A 406 5.46 43.76 86.30
CA VAL A 406 5.28 45.10 86.90
C VAL A 406 3.86 45.22 87.44
N GLN A 407 3.83 45.44 88.77
CA GLN A 407 2.74 45.81 89.66
C GLN A 407 1.55 46.56 89.05
N ILE A 408 0.34 46.12 89.42
CA ILE A 408 -0.83 46.99 89.53
C ILE A 408 -0.68 47.84 90.81
N PRO A 409 -1.03 49.14 90.79
CA PRO A 409 -1.70 49.74 91.92
C PRO A 409 -3.15 50.10 91.60
N LYS A 410 -3.97 49.85 92.61
CA LYS A 410 -5.41 50.09 92.69
C LYS A 410 -5.79 51.57 92.63
N SER A 411 -7.04 51.80 92.24
CA SER A 411 -7.90 52.97 92.50
C SER A 411 -7.53 54.20 91.65
N VAL A 412 -8.46 54.96 91.08
CA VAL A 412 -9.61 55.62 91.72
C VAL A 412 -10.65 55.97 90.62
N VAL A 413 -11.93 55.73 90.90
CA VAL A 413 -13.13 56.59 90.68
C VAL A 413 -12.93 57.72 89.63
N HIS A 414 -13.67 57.82 88.53
CA HIS A 414 -15.12 57.90 88.39
C HIS A 414 -15.54 57.58 86.95
#